data_AF-A0A6B3AIW5-F1
#
_entry.id   AF-A0A6B3AIW5-F1
#
_cell.length_a   1.000
_cell.length_b   1.000
_cell.length_c   1.000
_cell.angle_alpha   90.00
_cell.angle_beta   90.00
_cell.angle_gamma   90.00
#
_symmetry.space_group_name_H-M   'P 1'
#
loop_
_entity.id
_entity.type
_entity.pdbx_description
1 polymer ?
#
loop_
_entity_poly.entity_id
_entity_poly.type
_entity_poly.pdbx_seq_one_letter_code
_entity_poly.pdbx_strand_id
1 'polypeptide(L)' 'MNIIVCVKYVPDATGDRHFADDLTVDRDDVDGLL' A
#
# COMPACT_ATOMS: atom_id res chain seq x y z
N MET A 1 28.96 -0.09 -12.57
CA MET A 1 27.73 0.70 -12.85
C MET A 1 26.69 0.24 -11.86
N ASN A 2 26.06 1.16 -11.12
CA ASN A 2 25.10 0.80 -10.07
C ASN A 2 23.74 1.39 -10.41
N ILE A 3 22.68 0.62 -10.14
CA ILE A 3 21.29 1.07 -10.28
C ILE A 3 20.69 1.14 -8.89
N ILE A 4 20.13 2.29 -8.56
CA ILE A 4 19.44 2.51 -7.29
C ILE A 4 17.95 2.55 -7.60
N VAL A 5 17.19 1.74 -6.86
CA VAL A 5 15.74 1.65 -6.99
C VAL A 5 15.11 2.02 -5.66
N CYS A 6 14.22 3.01 -5.68
CA CYS A 6 13.38 3.33 -4.53
C CYS A 6 12.16 2.42 -4.57
N VAL A 7 11.92 1.69 -3.48
CA VAL A 7 10.74 0.85 -3.28
C VAL A 7 9.88 1.42 -2.16
N LYS A 8 8.58 1.18 -2.24
CA LYS A 8 7.60 1.59 -1.24
C LYS A 8 6.72 0.42 -0.89
N TYR A 9 6.60 0.13 0.40
CA TYR A 9 5.64 -0.85 0.89
C TYR A 9 4.23 -0.27 0.83
N VAL A 10 3.34 -0.95 0.10
CA VAL A 10 1.95 -0.53 -0.10
C VAL A 10 1.00 -1.72 0.06
N PRO A 11 -0.22 -1.52 0.56
CA PRO A 11 -1.23 -2.58 0.58
C PRO A 11 -1.52 -3.13 -0.82
N ASP A 12 -1.89 -4.41 -0.90
CA ASP A 12 -2.25 -5.05 -2.17
C ASP A 12 -3.37 -4.29 -2.90
N ALA A 13 -3.10 -3.90 -4.15
CA ALA A 13 -4.01 -3.17 -5.01
C ALA A 13 -5.20 -4.01 -5.51
N THR A 14 -5.15 -5.33 -5.39
CA THR A 14 -6.22 -6.24 -5.81
C THR A 14 -7.30 -6.47 -4.75
N GLY A 15 -7.04 -6.08 -3.49
CA GLY A 15 -8.03 -6.18 -2.42
C GLY A 15 -9.22 -5.23 -2.61
N ASP A 16 -10.41 -5.67 -2.25
CA ASP A 16 -11.64 -4.86 -2.29
C ASP A 16 -11.62 -3.83 -1.14
N ARG A 17 -11.20 -2.59 -1.46
CA ARG A 17 -10.92 -1.54 -0.48
C ARG A 17 -11.62 -0.24 -0.85
N HIS A 18 -12.27 0.37 0.13
CA HIS A 18 -12.91 1.67 0.01
C HIS A 18 -12.35 2.64 1.05
N PHE A 19 -12.37 3.93 0.70
CA PHE A 19 -12.04 4.99 1.66
C PHE A 19 -13.13 5.09 2.73
N ALA A 20 -12.70 5.39 3.96
CA ALA A 20 -13.59 5.91 4.99
C ALA A 20 -14.01 7.36 4.66
N ASP A 21 -14.95 7.90 5.43
CA ASP A 21 -15.50 9.25 5.21
C ASP A 21 -14.44 10.36 5.32
N ASP A 22 -13.33 10.10 6.01
CA ASP A 22 -12.20 11.01 6.15
C ASP A 22 -11.17 10.91 5.02
N LEU A 23 -11.47 10.11 3.98
CA LEU A 23 -10.60 9.84 2.82
C LEU A 23 -9.33 9.08 3.17
N THR A 24 -9.30 8.37 4.30
CA THR A 24 -8.21 7.47 4.69
C THR A 24 -8.65 6.00 4.70
N VAL A 25 -7.69 5.10 4.90
CA VAL A 25 -7.91 3.67 5.02
C VAL A 25 -7.03 3.17 6.15
N ASP A 26 -7.61 2.40 7.07
CA ASP A 26 -6.87 1.68 8.11
C ASP A 26 -6.00 0.59 7.47
N ARG A 27 -4.74 0.51 7.89
CA ARG A 27 -3.68 -0.31 7.28
C ARG A 27 -3.20 -1.44 8.19
N ASP A 28 -3.68 -1.51 9.43
CA ASP A 28 -3.04 -2.31 10.47
C ASP A 28 -3.15 -3.82 10.23
N ASP A 29 -4.21 -4.29 9.56
CA ASP A 29 -4.47 -5.72 9.30
C ASP A 29 -4.39 -6.09 7.80
N VAL A 30 -3.75 -5.27 6.96
CA VAL A 30 -3.69 -5.51 5.51
C VAL A 30 -2.30 -5.98 5.08
N ASP A 31 -2.24 -7.12 4.39
CA ASP A 31 -1.01 -7.59 3.76
C ASP A 31 -0.51 -6.55 2.73
N GLY A 32 0.68 -6.00 2.97
CA GLY A 32 1.36 -5.15 2.02
C GLY A 32 2.28 -5.92 1.10
N LEU A 33 2.45 -5.38 -0.11
CA LEU A 33 3.33 -5.84 -1.18
C LEU A 33 4.47 -4.85 -1.40
N LEU A 34 5.55 -5.35 -1.99
CA LEU A 34 6.71 -4.59 -2.47
C LEU A 34 6.74 -4.53 -3.99
#